data_AF-A0AAD9TZM6-F1
#
_entry.id   AF-A0AAD9TZM6-F1
#
_cell.length_a   1.000
_cell.length_b   1.000
_cell.length_c   1.000
_cell.angle_alpha   90.00
_cell.angle_beta   90.00
_cell.angle_gamma   90.00
#
_symmetry.space_group_name_H-M   'P 1'
#
loop_
_entity.id
_entity.type
_entity.pdbx_description
1 polymer ?
#
loop_
_entity_poly.entity_id
_entity_poly.type
_entity_poly.pdbx_seq_one_letter_code
_entity_poly.pdbx_strand_id
1 'polypeptide(L)'
;MDVKGQSFSLLPFGSGRRMCPGYSPGLKMIMSSLDNMLHGFHWKLPEDHMKVEDISMEEVYGLATPRNYPLVAATTPTSSLLITSYSFHLHPPALYLIKST
;
A
#
# COMPACT_ATOMS: atom_id res chain seq x y z
N MET A 1 -15.61 8.19 -0.73
CA MET A 1 -15.03 9.50 -1.09
C MET A 1 -15.12 9.66 -2.59
N ASP A 2 -15.68 10.77 -3.09
CA ASP A 2 -15.63 11.05 -4.52
C ASP A 2 -14.31 11.74 -4.88
N VAL A 3 -13.50 11.04 -5.67
CA VAL A 3 -12.19 11.51 -6.17
C VAL A 3 -12.20 11.67 -7.70
N LYS A 4 -13.38 11.53 -8.34
CA LYS A 4 -13.55 11.73 -9.79
C LYS A 4 -13.78 13.20 -10.16
N GLY A 5 -13.84 14.08 -9.16
CA GLY A 5 -14.01 15.51 -9.34
C GLY A 5 -15.46 15.96 -9.55
N GLN A 6 -16.46 15.20 -9.06
CA GLN A 6 -17.83 15.73 -8.91
C GLN A 6 -17.94 16.54 -7.60
N SER A 7 -17.09 16.24 -6.61
CA SER A 7 -16.87 17.04 -5.42
C SER A 7 -15.58 17.86 -5.53
N PHE A 8 -15.68 19.18 -5.33
CA PHE A 8 -14.53 20.09 -5.33
C PHE A 8 -13.79 20.12 -3.99
N SER A 9 -14.30 19.45 -2.96
CA SER A 9 -13.63 19.36 -1.66
C SER A 9 -12.35 18.52 -1.71
N LEU A 10 -12.16 17.69 -2.75
CA LEU A 10 -11.02 16.78 -2.85
C LEU A 10 -10.65 16.47 -4.31
N LEU A 11 -9.49 16.96 -4.77
CA LEU A 11 -9.00 16.79 -6.16
C LEU A 11 -7.53 16.30 -6.23
N PRO A 12 -7.16 15.16 -5.61
CA PRO A 12 -5.78 14.70 -5.53
C PRO A 12 -5.14 14.36 -6.89
N PHE A 13 -5.97 14.03 -7.89
CA PHE A 13 -5.55 13.74 -9.25
C PHE A 13 -6.01 14.81 -10.26
N GLY A 14 -6.52 15.95 -9.78
CA GLY A 14 -7.22 16.94 -10.61
C GLY A 14 -8.53 16.43 -11.20
N SER A 15 -9.12 17.19 -12.13
CA SER A 15 -10.37 16.85 -12.80
C SER A 15 -10.40 17.32 -14.27
N GLY A 16 -11.37 16.84 -15.04
CA GLY A 16 -11.58 17.23 -16.43
C GLY A 16 -10.51 16.71 -17.41
N ARG A 17 -10.33 17.41 -18.54
CA ARG A 17 -9.47 16.95 -19.65
C ARG A 17 -7.97 16.88 -19.34
N ARG A 18 -7.53 17.50 -18.24
CA ARG A 18 -6.13 17.51 -17.78
C ARG A 18 -5.94 16.76 -16.46
N MET A 19 -6.89 15.89 -16.09
CA MET A 19 -6.72 15.03 -14.93
C MET A 19 -5.49 14.13 -15.08
N CYS A 20 -4.90 13.73 -13.94
CA CYS A 20 -3.77 12.81 -13.93
C CYS A 20 -4.13 11.51 -14.67
N PRO A 21 -3.38 11.15 -15.73
CA PRO A 21 -3.66 9.91 -16.48
C PRO A 21 -3.45 8.66 -15.60
N GLY A 22 -2.73 8.80 -14.49
CA GLY A 22 -2.49 7.75 -13.50
C GLY A 22 -3.63 7.51 -12.50
N TYR A 23 -4.75 8.26 -12.54
CA TYR A 23 -5.86 8.13 -11.58
C TYR A 23 -6.34 6.68 -11.39
N SER A 24 -6.77 6.04 -12.48
CA SER A 24 -7.34 4.68 -12.45
C SER A 24 -6.31 3.61 -12.05
N PRO A 25 -5.12 3.51 -12.67
CA PRO A 25 -4.15 2.50 -12.28
C PRO A 25 -3.53 2.77 -10.90
N GLY A 26 -3.29 4.03 -10.54
CA GLY A 26 -2.71 4.42 -9.26
C GLY A 26 -3.59 4.02 -8.07
N LEU A 27 -4.90 4.28 -8.16
CA LEU A 27 -5.83 3.86 -7.10
C LEU A 27 -5.88 2.35 -6.93
N LYS A 28 -5.91 1.58 -8.03
CA LYS A 28 -5.90 0.12 -7.97
C LYS A 28 -4.62 -0.42 -7.32
N MET A 29 -3.48 0.16 -7.66
CA MET A 29 -2.19 -0.22 -7.10
C MET A 29 -2.11 0.09 -5.60
N ILE A 30 -2.53 1.28 -5.18
CA ILE A 30 -2.55 1.68 -3.78
C ILE A 30 -3.46 0.76 -2.97
N MET A 31 -4.69 0.51 -3.45
CA MET A 31 -5.64 -0.37 -2.77
C MET A 31 -5.08 -1.79 -2.61
N SER A 32 -4.55 -2.38 -3.69
CA SER A 32 -4.01 -3.74 -3.63
C SER A 32 -2.76 -3.84 -2.75
N SER A 33 -1.87 -2.84 -2.79
CA SER A 33 -0.66 -2.84 -1.98
C SER A 33 -0.98 -2.68 -0.50
N LEU A 34 -1.90 -1.77 -0.15
CA LEU A 34 -2.37 -1.60 1.22
C LEU A 34 -3.06 -2.86 1.74
N ASP A 35 -3.90 -3.50 0.93
CA ASP A 35 -4.61 -4.72 1.31
C ASP A 35 -3.65 -5.85 1.68
N ASN A 36 -2.63 -6.07 0.84
CA ASN A 36 -1.58 -7.06 1.10
C ASN A 36 -0.76 -6.73 2.35
N MET A 37 -0.42 -5.45 2.57
CA MET A 37 0.35 -5.01 3.73
C MET A 37 -0.43 -5.14 5.04
N LEU A 38 -1.70 -4.75 5.05
CA LEU A 38 -2.54 -4.76 6.25
C LEU A 38 -2.96 -6.18 6.65
N HIS A 39 -3.30 -7.04 5.69
CA HIS A 39 -3.65 -8.41 5.98
C HIS A 39 -2.43 -9.28 6.27
N GLY A 40 -1.30 -8.98 5.63
CA GLY A 40 -0.13 -9.84 5.68
C GLY A 40 0.73 -9.72 6.92
N PHE A 41 0.65 -8.59 7.63
CA PHE A 41 1.56 -8.30 8.72
C PHE A 41 0.85 -7.66 9.91
N HIS A 42 1.32 -8.00 11.10
CA HIS A 42 1.12 -7.18 12.29
C HIS A 42 2.18 -6.08 12.32
N TRP A 43 1.73 -4.85 12.47
CA TRP A 43 2.56 -3.64 12.45
C TRP A 43 2.79 -3.13 13.87
N LYS A 44 4.04 -2.80 14.19
CA LYS A 44 4.43 -2.15 15.43
C LYS A 44 5.50 -1.09 15.17
N LEU A 45 5.65 -0.15 16.11
CA LEU A 45 6.78 0.78 16.06
C LEU A 45 8.08 0.03 16.34
N PRO A 46 9.20 0.45 15.74
CA PRO A 46 10.47 -0.27 15.85
C PRO A 46 11.03 -0.28 17.27
N GLU A 47 10.73 0.75 18.06
CA GLU A 47 11.13 0.86 19.46
C GLU A 47 9.91 0.73 20.36
N ASP A 48 9.99 -0.12 21.38
CA ASP A 48 8.84 -0.46 22.25
C ASP A 48 8.30 0.75 23.06
N HIS A 49 9.07 1.83 23.17
CA HIS A 49 8.73 3.04 23.91
C HIS A 49 8.38 4.22 23.01
N MET A 50 8.49 4.09 21.69
CA MET A 50 8.02 5.11 20.76
C MET A 50 6.48 5.16 20.76
N LYS A 51 5.93 6.36 20.82
CA LYS A 51 4.51 6.63 20.63
C LYS A 51 4.24 7.14 19.23
N VAL A 52 2.98 7.12 18.83
CA VAL A 52 2.53 7.70 17.55
C VAL A 52 2.85 9.20 17.47
N GLU A 53 2.81 9.88 18.62
CA GLU A 53 3.14 11.30 18.79
C GLU A 53 4.59 11.63 18.42
N ASP A 54 5.50 10.67 18.57
CA ASP A 54 6.93 10.85 18.32
C ASP A 54 7.26 10.76 16.81
N ILE A 55 6.29 10.37 15.98
CA ILE A 55 6.44 10.25 14.53
C ILE A 55 6.34 11.63 13.89
N SER A 56 7.48 12.16 13.43
CA SER A 56 7.48 13.41 12.67
C SER A 56 6.77 13.26 11.32
N MET A 57 5.80 14.15 11.10
CA MET A 57 5.06 14.31 9.84
C MET A 57 5.54 15.54 9.05
N GLU A 58 6.70 16.09 9.39
CA GLU A 58 7.32 17.16 8.61
C GLU A 58 7.62 16.68 7.18
N GLU A 59 7.47 17.59 6.22
CA GLU A 59 7.65 17.33 4.79
C GLU A 59 8.76 18.20 4.22
N VAL A 60 9.42 17.69 3.18
CA VAL A 60 10.31 18.51 2.35
C VAL A 60 9.46 19.25 1.33
N TYR A 61 9.56 20.57 1.30
CA TYR A 61 8.83 21.40 0.34
C TYR A 61 9.48 21.34 -1.05
N GLY A 62 8.67 21.25 -2.10
CA GLY A 62 9.15 21.22 -3.48
C GLY A 62 8.09 20.83 -4.50
N LEU A 63 8.53 20.28 -5.65
CA LEU A 63 7.65 19.76 -6.71
C LEU A 63 6.73 18.63 -6.23
N ALA A 64 7.21 17.84 -5.27
CA ALA A 64 6.46 16.86 -4.50
C ALA A 64 6.69 17.13 -3.01
N THR A 65 5.87 16.53 -2.15
CA THR A 65 5.93 16.68 -0.69
C THR A 65 6.22 15.34 0.00
N PRO A 66 7.44 14.77 -0.15
CA PRO A 66 7.83 13.60 0.61
C PRO A 66 8.05 13.99 2.08
N ARG A 67 7.92 13.02 3.00
CA ARG A 67 8.26 13.24 4.42
C ARG A 67 9.75 13.54 4.57
N ASN A 68 10.07 14.45 5.49
CA ASN A 68 11.42 14.87 5.86
C ASN A 68 12.21 13.72 6.50
N TYR A 69 11.53 12.90 7.31
CA TYR A 69 12.10 11.72 7.95
C TYR A 69 11.41 10.45 7.45
N PRO A 70 12.12 9.35 7.13
CA PRO A 70 11.51 8.10 6.68
C PRO A 70 10.61 7.46 7.77
N LEU A 71 9.60 6.71 7.36
CA LEU A 71 8.64 6.05 8.26
C LEU A 71 9.19 4.67 8.44
N VAL A 72 9.53 4.33 9.67
CA VAL A 72 10.06 3.01 9.99
C VAL A 72 9.00 2.29 10.80
N ALA A 73 8.70 1.07 10.39
CA ALA A 73 7.80 0.17 11.10
C ALA A 73 8.47 -1.20 11.20
N ALA A 74 8.26 -1.89 12.32
CA ALA A 74 8.60 -3.28 12.47
C ALA A 74 7.36 -4.13 12.17
N THR A 75 7.52 -5.12 11.31
CA THR A 75 6.43 -5.98 10.85
C THR A 75 6.69 -7.43 11.20
N THR A 76 5.70 -8.13 11.72
CA THR A 76 5.73 -9.59 11.88
C THR A 76 4.66 -10.23 11.03
N PRO A 77 4.97 -11.28 10.23
CA PRO A 77 3.99 -11.90 9.34
C PRO A 77 2.84 -12.51 10.13
N THR A 78 1.62 -12.34 9.62
CA THR A 78 0.43 -12.96 10.18
C THR A 78 0.46 -14.48 9.90
N SER A 79 0.05 -15.30 10.87
CA SER A 79 0.06 -16.79 10.79
C SER A 79 -0.66 -17.34 9.54
N SER A 80 -1.68 -16.64 9.05
CA SER A 80 -2.39 -17.00 7.81
C SER A 80 -1.48 -17.02 6.57
N LEU A 81 -0.55 -16.06 6.43
CA LEU A 81 0.40 -16.03 5.31
C LEU A 81 1.60 -16.98 5.50
N LEU A 82 1.92 -17.36 6.73
CA LEU A 82 2.83 -18.49 6.96
C LEU A 82 2.19 -19.78 6.44
N ILE A 83 0.90 -20.03 6.68
CA ILE A 83 0.21 -21.21 6.13
C ILE A 83 0.13 -21.15 4.59
N THR A 84 -0.13 -19.98 4.00
CA THR A 84 -0.15 -19.84 2.52
C THR A 84 1.24 -20.05 1.93
N SER A 85 2.30 -19.42 2.47
CA SER A 85 3.67 -19.61 1.98
C SER A 85 4.20 -21.02 2.23
N TYR A 86 3.93 -21.63 3.39
CA TYR A 86 4.20 -23.05 3.65
C TYR A 86 3.40 -23.96 2.73
N SER A 87 2.15 -23.65 2.39
CA SER A 87 1.35 -24.44 1.43
C SER A 87 1.86 -24.29 0.00
N PHE A 88 2.29 -23.11 -0.43
CA PHE A 88 2.97 -22.90 -1.71
C PHE A 88 4.34 -23.60 -1.75
N HIS A 89 5.01 -23.75 -0.60
CA HIS A 89 6.31 -24.40 -0.51
C HIS A 89 6.21 -25.93 -0.39
N LEU A 90 5.22 -26.47 0.34
CA LEU A 90 4.94 -27.92 0.42
C LEU A 90 4.13 -28.44 -0.77
N HIS A 91 3.33 -27.59 -1.40
CA HIS A 91 2.57 -27.89 -2.60
C HIS A 91 2.83 -26.80 -3.63
N PRO A 92 4.04 -26.76 -4.25
CA PRO A 92 4.24 -25.90 -5.39
C PRO A 92 3.14 -26.23 -6.41
N PRO A 93 2.46 -25.24 -7.01
CA PRO A 93 1.55 -25.49 -8.12
C PRO A 93 2.39 -25.98 -9.30
N ALA A 94 2.69 -27.28 -9.28
CA ALA A 94 3.18 -28.00 -10.41
C ALA A 94 2.05 -27.96 -11.45
N LEU A 95 2.37 -27.36 -12.61
CA LEU A 95 1.65 -27.53 -13.87
C LEU A 95 0.31 -26.77 -14.00
N TYR A 96 0.39 -25.44 -14.15
CA TYR A 96 -0.54 -24.71 -15.02
C TYR A 96 0.22 -24.06 -16.19
N LEU A 97 0.98 -24.90 -16.91
CA LEU A 97 1.26 -24.72 -18.33
C LEU A 97 0.74 -25.98 -19.01
N ILE A 98 -0.04 -25.80 -20.10
CA ILE A 98 -0.74 -26.81 -20.92
C ILE A 98 -2.19 -27.10 -20.49
N LYS A 99 -3.11 -26.24 -20.93
CA LYS A 99 -4.26 -26.62 -21.78
C LYS A 99 -4.90 -25.36 -22.38
N SER A 100 -4.21 -24.78 -23.36
CA SER A 100 -4.88 -24.08 -24.46
C SER A 100 -5.07 -25.09 -25.59
N THR A 101 -6.28 -25.61 -25.69
CA THR A 101 -6.89 -26.12 -26.92
C THR A 101 -8.32 -25.66 -26.88
#